data_AF-F4BJI0-F1
#
_entry.id   AF-F4BJI0-F1
#
_cell.length_a   1.000
_cell.length_b   1.000
_cell.length_c   1.000
_cell.angle_alpha   90.00
_cell.angle_beta   90.00
_cell.angle_gamma   90.00
#
_symmetry.space_group_name_H-M   'P 1'
#
loop_
_entity.id
_entity.type
_entity.pdbx_description
1 polymer ?
#
loop_
_entity_poly.entity_id
_entity_poly.type
_entity_poly.pdbx_seq_one_letter_code
_entity_poly.pdbx_strand_id
1 'polypeptide(L)'
;MLHSPSYREKYKEFLKIDFPRVPYPTIETFWQLVELGSQLRQIHLLESPVVTEYITSYPVDGDNIVDKPTYKGGKVYINKEQYFDNVPEVAWNFYIGSYQPAQKWLKDRKGRELGFEDILHYQKIIVALTETDRLMREIDKIEF
;
A
#
# COMPACT_ATOMS: atom_id res chain seq x y z
N MET A 1 -4.91 3.23 15.70
CA MET A 1 -4.99 4.71 15.83
C MET A 1 -4.70 5.43 14.52
N LEU A 2 -3.47 5.85 14.20
CA LEU A 2 -3.22 6.76 13.06
C LEU A 2 -3.46 6.15 11.68
N HIS A 3 -3.69 4.85 11.58
CA HIS A 3 -4.12 4.15 10.37
C HIS A 3 -5.64 3.89 10.33
N SER A 4 -6.42 4.35 11.30
CA SER A 4 -7.89 4.27 11.26
C SER A 4 -8.47 5.33 10.34
N PRO A 5 -9.22 4.95 9.27
CA PRO A 5 -9.99 5.89 8.47
C PRO A 5 -10.94 6.76 9.31
N SER A 6 -11.70 6.16 10.23
CA SER A 6 -12.65 6.88 11.07
C SER A 6 -11.98 7.95 11.94
N TYR A 7 -10.84 7.64 12.57
CA TYR A 7 -10.02 8.59 13.31
C TYR A 7 -9.52 9.72 12.39
N ARG A 8 -8.96 9.39 11.22
CA ARG A 8 -8.44 10.39 10.28
C ARG A 8 -9.52 11.35 9.80
N GLU A 9 -10.72 10.87 9.53
CA GLU A 9 -11.82 11.73 9.09
C GLU A 9 -12.34 12.59 10.24
N LYS A 10 -12.57 12.01 11.42
CA LYS A 10 -13.03 12.75 12.62
C LYS A 10 -12.11 13.90 13.01
N TYR A 11 -10.79 13.71 12.87
CA TYR A 11 -9.79 14.71 13.27
C TYR A 11 -9.12 15.44 12.10
N LYS A 12 -9.65 15.32 10.89
CA LYS A 12 -9.03 15.79 9.64
C LYS A 12 -8.57 17.24 9.67
N GLU A 13 -9.40 18.16 10.15
CA GLU A 13 -9.04 19.58 10.21
C GLU A 13 -7.95 19.86 11.25
N PHE A 14 -7.92 19.12 12.36
CA PHE A 14 -6.85 19.23 13.36
C PHE A 14 -5.53 18.66 12.86
N LEU A 15 -5.58 17.51 12.17
CA LEU A 15 -4.40 16.84 11.60
C LEU A 15 -3.66 17.68 10.55
N LYS A 16 -4.32 18.69 9.96
CA LYS A 16 -3.70 19.64 9.03
C LYS A 16 -2.90 20.73 9.72
N ILE A 17 -3.20 21.04 10.98
CA ILE A 17 -2.74 22.27 11.66
C ILE A 17 -1.75 21.94 12.78
N ASP A 18 -1.91 20.80 13.46
CA ASP A 18 -1.10 20.44 14.64
C ASP A 18 -0.86 18.91 14.70
N PHE A 19 0.00 18.49 15.61
CA PHE A 19 0.32 17.07 15.82
C PHE A 19 -0.92 16.25 16.22
N PRO A 20 -1.01 14.97 15.79
CA PRO A 20 -2.11 14.08 16.17
C PRO A 20 -2.19 13.89 17.69
N ARG A 21 -3.41 13.99 18.25
CA ARG A 21 -3.68 13.70 19.66
C ARG A 21 -4.29 12.32 19.81
N VAL A 22 -3.60 11.41 20.49
CA VAL A 22 -4.04 10.04 20.68
C VAL A 22 -4.74 9.92 22.05
N PRO A 23 -6.05 9.58 22.10
CA PRO A 23 -6.71 9.31 23.37
C PRO A 23 -6.07 8.13 24.09
N TYR A 24 -6.12 8.14 25.42
CA TYR A 24 -5.57 7.05 26.22
C TYR A 24 -6.52 5.84 26.14
N PRO A 25 -6.05 4.69 25.63
CA PRO A 25 -6.91 3.52 25.44
C PRO A 25 -7.16 2.78 26.76
N THR A 26 -8.20 1.95 26.79
CA THR A 26 -8.31 0.89 27.81
C THR A 26 -7.18 -0.14 27.61
N ILE A 27 -6.91 -0.98 28.61
CA ILE A 27 -5.88 -2.03 28.49
C ILE A 27 -6.21 -2.99 27.33
N GLU A 28 -7.49 -3.35 27.15
CA GLU A 28 -7.94 -4.24 26.09
C GLU A 28 -7.74 -3.60 24.71
N THR A 29 -8.27 -2.39 24.52
CA THR A 29 -8.10 -1.59 23.31
C THR A 29 -6.62 -1.40 22.96
N PHE A 30 -5.76 -1.15 23.95
CA PHE A 30 -4.33 -0.97 23.75
C PHE A 30 -3.70 -2.18 23.10
N TRP A 31 -3.93 -3.38 23.65
CA TRP A 31 -3.31 -4.60 23.12
C TRP A 31 -3.81 -4.98 21.74
N GLN A 32 -5.10 -4.79 21.45
CA GLN A 32 -5.64 -4.99 20.09
C GLN A 32 -4.96 -4.06 19.07
N LEU A 33 -4.75 -2.79 19.44
CA LEU A 33 -4.08 -1.82 18.58
C LEU A 33 -2.58 -2.10 18.41
N VAL A 34 -1.90 -2.60 19.45
CA VAL A 34 -0.50 -3.01 19.39
C VAL A 34 -0.31 -4.16 18.40
N GLU A 35 -1.19 -5.15 18.42
CA GLU A 35 -1.15 -6.28 17.50
C GLU A 35 -1.25 -5.84 16.04
N LEU A 36 -2.32 -5.10 15.69
CA LEU A 36 -2.54 -4.61 14.32
C LEU A 36 -1.45 -3.61 13.89
N GLY A 37 -1.00 -2.75 14.81
CA GLY A 37 0.11 -1.82 14.56
C GLY A 37 1.44 -2.52 14.30
N SER A 38 1.72 -3.63 14.98
CA SER A 38 2.92 -4.44 14.75
C SER A 38 2.89 -5.11 13.38
N GLN A 39 1.73 -5.60 12.94
CA GLN A 39 1.55 -6.15 11.59
C GLN A 39 1.78 -5.07 10.53
N LEU A 40 1.14 -3.90 10.65
CA LEU A 40 1.36 -2.77 9.74
C LEU A 40 2.83 -2.40 9.62
N ARG A 41 3.55 -2.29 10.75
CA ARG A 41 4.99 -1.95 10.75
C ARG A 41 5.79 -2.97 9.93
N GLN A 42 5.60 -4.26 10.18
CA GLN A 42 6.33 -5.33 9.47
C GLN A 42 6.01 -5.33 7.97
N ILE A 43 4.76 -5.07 7.61
CA ILE A 43 4.34 -4.98 6.21
C ILE A 43 4.98 -3.76 5.52
N HIS A 44 5.03 -2.60 6.17
CA HIS A 44 5.65 -1.39 5.60
C HIS A 44 7.17 -1.47 5.49
N LEU A 45 7.81 -2.29 6.34
CA LEU A 45 9.23 -2.62 6.23
C LEU A 45 9.50 -3.75 5.22
N LEU A 46 8.46 -4.36 4.64
CA LEU A 46 8.55 -5.55 3.78
C LEU A 46 9.20 -6.75 4.47
N GLU A 47 9.08 -6.84 5.80
CA GLU A 47 9.63 -7.92 6.63
C GLU A 47 8.62 -9.04 6.89
N SER A 48 7.32 -8.73 6.78
CA SER A 48 6.27 -9.73 6.98
C SER A 48 6.27 -10.77 5.84
N PRO A 49 6.17 -12.07 6.12
CA PRO A 49 6.12 -13.10 5.08
C PRO A 49 4.92 -12.91 4.13
N VAL A 50 3.84 -12.28 4.60
CA VAL A 50 2.66 -11.98 3.78
C VAL A 50 3.00 -11.19 2.52
N VAL A 51 4.01 -10.30 2.56
CA VAL A 51 4.37 -9.49 1.37
C VAL A 51 5.00 -10.31 0.26
N THR A 52 5.41 -11.56 0.54
CA THR A 52 5.91 -12.51 -0.46
C THR A 52 4.83 -13.46 -1.00
N GLU A 53 3.61 -13.39 -0.47
CA GLU A 53 2.45 -14.10 -1.02
C GLU A 53 1.83 -13.27 -2.16
N TYR A 54 2.50 -13.28 -3.32
CA TYR A 54 2.13 -12.41 -4.43
C TYR A 54 0.72 -12.66 -4.93
N ILE A 55 -0.08 -11.60 -4.99
CA ILE A 55 -1.44 -11.60 -5.56
C ILE A 55 -1.47 -11.17 -7.04
N THR A 56 -0.31 -10.82 -7.58
CA THR A 56 -0.14 -10.31 -8.95
C THR A 56 0.73 -11.25 -9.76
N SER A 57 0.67 -11.13 -11.08
CA SER A 57 1.61 -11.80 -12.00
C SER A 57 2.20 -10.80 -12.98
N TYR A 58 3.33 -11.15 -13.60
CA TYR A 58 3.95 -10.35 -14.66
C TYR A 58 4.20 -11.24 -15.89
N PRO A 59 3.17 -11.46 -16.73
CA PRO A 59 3.15 -12.62 -17.64
C PRO A 59 3.69 -12.34 -19.05
N VAL A 60 4.03 -11.10 -19.38
CA VAL A 60 4.42 -10.71 -20.74
C VAL A 60 5.91 -10.38 -20.78
N ASP A 61 6.66 -11.19 -21.54
CA ASP A 61 8.07 -10.94 -21.82
C ASP A 61 8.26 -9.71 -22.73
N GLY A 62 9.43 -9.08 -22.65
CA GLY A 62 9.75 -7.87 -23.41
C GLY A 62 10.99 -7.17 -22.87
N ASP A 63 11.13 -5.88 -23.20
CA ASP A 63 12.29 -5.07 -22.80
C ASP A 63 12.25 -4.59 -21.35
N ASN A 64 11.11 -4.74 -20.67
CA ASN A 64 10.85 -4.28 -19.30
C ASN A 64 11.09 -2.77 -19.10
N ILE A 65 11.11 -1.97 -20.17
CA ILE A 65 11.33 -0.53 -20.08
C ILE A 65 10.02 0.14 -19.65
N VAL A 66 10.07 0.88 -18.55
CA VAL A 66 8.93 1.66 -18.07
C VAL A 66 8.76 2.91 -18.94
N ASP A 67 7.60 3.08 -19.57
CA ASP A 67 7.24 4.31 -20.28
C ASP A 67 6.23 5.13 -19.48
N LYS A 68 4.94 5.00 -19.79
CA LYS A 68 3.85 5.71 -19.11
C LYS A 68 2.95 4.68 -18.43
N PRO A 69 3.08 4.51 -17.11
CA PRO A 69 2.26 3.57 -16.38
C PRO A 69 0.77 3.88 -16.53
N THR A 70 -0.03 2.88 -16.84
CA THR A 70 -1.50 3.02 -16.95
C THR A 70 -2.21 1.86 -16.30
N TYR A 71 -3.32 2.16 -15.62
CA TYR A 71 -4.17 1.14 -15.00
C TYR A 71 -5.42 0.91 -15.84
N LYS A 72 -5.71 -0.34 -16.18
CA LYS A 72 -6.90 -0.72 -16.94
C LYS A 72 -7.32 -2.14 -16.61
N GLY A 73 -8.51 -2.31 -16.05
CA GLY A 73 -9.14 -3.62 -15.83
C GLY A 73 -8.30 -4.58 -14.99
N GLY A 74 -7.76 -4.12 -13.85
CA GLY A 74 -6.89 -4.94 -13.00
C GLY A 74 -5.44 -5.03 -13.43
N LYS A 75 -5.07 -4.39 -14.55
CA LYS A 75 -3.69 -4.43 -15.09
C LYS A 75 -2.99 -3.09 -14.92
N VAL A 76 -1.77 -3.11 -14.40
CA VAL A 76 -0.85 -1.97 -14.42
C VAL A 76 0.16 -2.18 -15.53
N TYR A 77 -0.09 -1.53 -16.67
CA TYR A 77 0.83 -1.50 -17.79
C TYR A 77 2.04 -0.64 -17.45
N ILE A 78 3.24 -1.15 -17.67
CA ILE A 78 4.49 -0.36 -17.56
C ILE A 78 4.85 0.28 -18.91
N ASN A 79 4.45 -0.36 -20.01
CA ASN A 79 4.58 0.10 -21.39
C ASN A 79 3.38 -0.40 -22.22
N LYS A 80 3.46 -0.42 -23.55
CA LYS A 80 2.31 -0.79 -24.40
C LYS A 80 1.89 -2.26 -24.29
N GLU A 81 2.81 -3.15 -23.93
CA GLU A 81 2.64 -4.60 -24.03
C GLU A 81 2.69 -5.27 -22.66
N GLN A 82 3.60 -4.82 -21.79
CA GLN A 82 3.92 -5.46 -20.53
C GLN A 82 3.19 -4.82 -19.35
N TYR A 83 2.71 -5.67 -18.44
CA TYR A 83 1.90 -5.26 -17.30
C TYR A 83 2.02 -6.21 -16.11
N PHE A 84 1.77 -5.67 -14.93
CA PHE A 84 1.39 -6.45 -13.76
C PHE A 84 -0.11 -6.74 -13.83
N ASP A 85 -0.49 -8.01 -13.76
CA ASP A 85 -1.89 -8.47 -13.74
C ASP A 85 -2.42 -8.64 -12.32
N ASN A 86 -3.74 -8.71 -12.18
CA ASN A 86 -4.47 -8.87 -10.91
C ASN A 86 -4.11 -7.82 -9.84
N VAL A 87 -3.81 -6.59 -10.25
CA VAL A 87 -3.54 -5.47 -9.32
C VAL A 87 -4.87 -4.93 -8.77
N PRO A 88 -5.13 -5.03 -7.45
CA PRO A 88 -6.34 -4.47 -6.87
C PRO A 88 -6.39 -2.96 -7.04
N GLU A 89 -7.56 -2.42 -7.39
CA GLU A 89 -7.75 -0.98 -7.58
C GLU A 89 -7.41 -0.19 -6.31
N VAL A 90 -7.72 -0.77 -5.14
CA VAL A 90 -7.39 -0.16 -3.84
C VAL A 90 -5.90 0.07 -3.68
N ALA A 91 -5.04 -0.84 -4.14
CA ALA A 91 -3.59 -0.69 -4.07
C ALA A 91 -3.09 0.37 -5.07
N TRP A 92 -3.63 0.39 -6.29
CA TRP A 92 -3.27 1.38 -7.31
C TRP A 92 -3.63 2.82 -6.90
N ASN A 93 -4.79 2.97 -6.25
CA ASN A 93 -5.32 4.26 -5.83
C ASN A 93 -4.95 4.65 -4.39
N PHE A 94 -4.26 3.79 -3.64
CA PHE A 94 -3.91 4.03 -2.24
C PHE A 94 -3.05 5.27 -2.06
N TYR A 95 -3.43 6.17 -1.14
CA TYR A 95 -2.68 7.38 -0.84
C TYR A 95 -1.86 7.26 0.45
N ILE A 96 -0.60 7.71 0.38
CA ILE A 96 0.21 8.05 1.54
C ILE A 96 0.56 9.54 1.43
N GLY A 97 -0.09 10.35 2.25
CA GLY A 97 -0.04 11.81 2.10
C GLY A 97 -0.58 12.24 0.73
N SER A 98 0.21 12.98 -0.04
CA SER A 98 -0.19 13.54 -1.33
C SER A 98 0.11 12.65 -2.53
N TYR A 99 0.69 11.46 -2.34
CA TYR A 99 1.11 10.59 -3.45
C TYR A 99 0.61 9.15 -3.30
N GLN A 100 0.61 8.44 -4.43
CA GLN A 100 0.20 7.05 -4.53
C GLN A 100 1.44 6.17 -4.73
N PRO A 101 1.84 5.35 -3.75
CA PRO A 101 3.11 4.62 -3.80
C PRO A 101 3.25 3.71 -5.02
N ALA A 102 2.21 2.93 -5.35
CA ALA A 102 2.20 2.05 -6.52
C ALA A 102 2.42 2.81 -7.84
N GLN A 103 1.86 4.02 -7.97
CA GLN A 103 2.06 4.83 -9.17
C GLN A 103 3.43 5.51 -9.17
N LYS A 104 3.82 6.11 -8.03
CA LYS A 104 5.06 6.87 -7.90
C LYS A 104 6.28 5.97 -8.17
N TRP A 105 6.29 4.76 -7.65
CA TRP A 105 7.42 3.84 -7.80
C TRP A 105 7.74 3.53 -9.27
N LEU A 106 6.71 3.35 -10.11
CA LEU A 106 6.87 3.16 -11.56
C LEU A 106 7.23 4.48 -12.27
N LYS A 107 6.56 5.59 -11.92
CA LYS A 107 6.84 6.91 -12.51
C LYS A 107 8.30 7.33 -12.30
N ASP A 108 8.87 7.07 -11.12
CA ASP A 108 10.26 7.37 -10.78
C ASP A 108 11.28 6.50 -11.57
N ARG A 109 10.81 5.44 -12.23
CA ARG A 109 11.60 4.51 -13.06
C ARG A 109 11.37 4.68 -14.56
N LYS A 110 10.65 5.73 -14.99
CA LYS A 110 10.44 6.00 -16.41
C LYS A 110 11.78 6.02 -17.18
N GLY A 111 11.81 5.30 -18.30
CA GLY A 111 12.98 5.11 -19.16
C GLY A 111 13.99 4.07 -18.68
N ARG A 112 13.70 3.36 -17.58
CA ARG A 112 14.58 2.32 -17.02
C ARG A 112 13.96 0.95 -17.24
N GLU A 113 14.83 -0.04 -17.44
CA GLU A 113 14.48 -1.45 -17.43
C GLU A 113 14.20 -1.92 -15.99
N LEU A 114 13.11 -2.65 -15.78
CA LEU A 114 12.85 -3.35 -14.53
C LEU A 114 13.58 -4.70 -14.53
N GLY A 115 14.52 -4.87 -13.61
CA GLY A 115 15.14 -6.17 -13.36
C GLY A 115 14.17 -7.12 -12.64
N PHE A 116 14.57 -8.39 -12.52
CA PHE A 116 13.82 -9.40 -11.79
C PHE A 116 13.47 -8.97 -10.35
N GLU A 117 14.45 -8.43 -9.62
CA GLU A 117 14.24 -7.93 -8.26
C GLU A 117 13.32 -6.71 -8.20
N ASP A 118 13.34 -5.83 -9.22
CA ASP A 118 12.42 -4.70 -9.32
C ASP A 118 10.98 -5.19 -9.51
N ILE A 119 10.77 -6.19 -10.36
CA ILE A 119 9.46 -6.81 -10.58
C ILE A 119 8.94 -7.40 -9.27
N LEU A 120 9.73 -8.26 -8.61
CA LEU A 120 9.36 -8.85 -7.33
C LEU A 120 9.06 -7.77 -6.27
N HIS A 121 9.91 -6.75 -6.19
CA HIS A 121 9.74 -5.66 -5.24
C HIS A 121 8.45 -4.88 -5.50
N TYR A 122 8.09 -4.61 -6.76
CA TYR A 122 6.83 -3.97 -7.08
C TYR A 122 5.63 -4.83 -6.67
N GLN A 123 5.70 -6.15 -6.87
CA GLN A 123 4.65 -7.06 -6.39
C GLN A 123 4.50 -7.02 -4.87
N LYS A 124 5.61 -6.95 -4.11
CA LYS A 124 5.59 -6.75 -2.65
C LYS A 124 4.89 -5.44 -2.27
N ILE A 125 5.12 -4.34 -3.00
CA ILE A 125 4.43 -3.07 -2.77
C ILE A 125 2.91 -3.24 -2.94
N ILE A 126 2.47 -3.92 -4.00
CA ILE A 126 1.03 -4.15 -4.24
C ILE A 126 0.41 -4.94 -3.09
N VAL A 127 1.07 -6.01 -2.62
CA VAL A 127 0.60 -6.78 -1.47
C VAL A 127 0.56 -5.91 -0.21
N ALA A 128 1.63 -5.16 0.06
CA ALA A 128 1.72 -4.31 1.24
C ALA A 128 0.61 -3.25 1.30
N LEU A 129 0.27 -2.62 0.18
CA LEU A 129 -0.83 -1.65 0.11
C LEU A 129 -2.20 -2.31 0.28
N THR A 130 -2.39 -3.49 -0.30
CA THR A 130 -3.63 -4.27 -0.15
C THR A 130 -3.86 -4.70 1.30
N GLU A 131 -2.82 -5.25 1.94
CA GLU A 131 -2.89 -5.63 3.35
C GLU A 131 -2.99 -4.44 4.29
N THR A 132 -2.39 -3.30 3.92
CA THR A 132 -2.57 -2.06 4.67
C THR A 132 -4.05 -1.67 4.67
N ASP A 133 -4.74 -1.65 3.52
CA ASP A 133 -6.18 -1.36 3.47
C ASP A 133 -6.99 -2.33 4.34
N ARG A 134 -6.70 -3.64 4.27
CA ARG A 134 -7.36 -4.63 5.11
C ARG A 134 -7.16 -4.35 6.61
N LEU A 135 -5.93 -4.11 7.05
CA LEU A 135 -5.62 -3.81 8.45
C LEU A 135 -6.22 -2.48 8.91
N MET A 136 -6.28 -1.47 8.03
CA MET A 136 -6.96 -0.20 8.33
C MET A 136 -8.44 -0.42 8.65
N ARG A 137 -9.12 -1.32 7.93
CA ARG A 137 -10.52 -1.69 8.21
C ARG A 137 -10.67 -2.47 9.51
N GLU A 138 -9.72 -3.35 9.84
CA GLU A 138 -9.73 -4.06 11.13
C GLU A 138 -9.52 -3.12 12.32
N ILE A 139 -8.62 -2.13 12.18
CA ILE A 139 -8.42 -1.11 13.21
C ILE A 139 -9.70 -0.30 13.44
N ASP A 140 -10.45 0.02 12.37
CA ASP A 140 -11.70 0.77 12.46
C ASP A 140 -12.83 0.04 13.19
N LYS A 141 -12.73 -1.27 13.41
CA LYS A 141 -13.70 -2.04 14.20
C LYS A 141 -13.45 -1.92 15.72
N ILE A 142 -12.30 -1.39 16.13
CA ILE A 142 -11.96 -1.21 17.54
C ILE A 142 -12.51 0.15 17.98
N GLU A 143 -13.30 0.17 19.05
CA GLU A 143 -13.77 1.42 19.66
C GLU A 143 -12.66 2.06 20.51
N PHE A 144 -12.32 3.32 20.20
CA PHE A 144 -11.33 4.14 20.93
C PHE A 144 -11.56 5.65 20.75
#